data_AF-A0A2T1C6C1-F1
#
_entry.id   AF-A0A2T1C6C1-F1
#
_cell.length_a   1.000
_cell.length_b   1.000
_cell.length_c   1.000
_cell.angle_alpha   90.00
_cell.angle_beta   90.00
_cell.angle_gamma   90.00
#
_symmetry.space_group_name_H-M   'P 1'
#
loop_
_entity.id
_entity.type
_entity.pdbx_description
1 polymer ?
#
loop_
_entity_poly.entity_id
_entity_poly.type
_entity_poly.pdbx_seq_one_letter_code
_entity_poly.pdbx_strand_id
1 'polypeptide(L)' 'NPAKVIYVGDETRDIEAARKSKIKAIAVCWGFNFREILAKYKPDFLIDRPSQLLEVVQHLEEVRSQKSEVRSGIKLTY' A
#
# COMPACT_ATOMS: atom_id res chain seq x y z
N ASN A 1 -2.36 -13.99 5.26
CA ASN A 1 -1.04 -13.40 4.98
C ASN A 1 -1.21 -11.88 4.92
N PRO A 2 -0.69 -11.13 5.90
CA PRO A 2 -0.81 -9.66 5.96
C PRO A 2 -0.32 -8.96 4.67
N ALA A 3 0.65 -9.55 3.96
CA ALA A 3 1.16 -9.01 2.69
C ALA A 3 0.16 -9.06 1.51
N LYS A 4 -1.00 -9.72 1.69
CA LYS A 4 -2.11 -9.71 0.72
C LYS A 4 -3.24 -8.76 1.11
N VAL A 5 -3.10 -8.05 2.22
CA VAL A 5 -4.12 -7.16 2.77
C VAL A 5 -3.63 -5.73 2.64
N ILE A 6 -4.53 -4.85 2.21
CA ILE A 6 -4.31 -3.42 2.11
C ILE A 6 -5.38 -2.75 2.95
N TYR A 7 -4.95 -1.82 3.80
CA TYR A 7 -5.84 -0.98 4.58
C TYR A 7 -6.06 0.32 3.83
N VAL A 8 -7.32 0.73 3.66
CA VAL A 8 -7.69 1.99 3.00
C VAL A 8 -8.47 2.82 4.01
N GLY A 9 -8.02 4.05 4.27
CA GLY A 9 -8.64 4.90 5.28
C GLY A 9 -8.27 6.37 5.13
N ASP A 10 -9.09 7.24 5.70
CA ASP A 10 -8.95 8.69 5.70
C ASP A 10 -8.52 9.25 7.06
N GLU A 11 -8.25 8.37 8.03
CA GLU A 11 -7.76 8.75 9.35
C GLU A 11 -6.28 8.44 9.58
N THR A 12 -5.63 9.25 10.41
CA THR A 12 -4.26 8.98 10.85
C THR A 12 -4.17 7.69 11.67
N ARG A 13 -5.24 7.37 12.40
CA ARG A 13 -5.39 6.14 13.20
C ARG A 13 -5.33 4.88 12.32
N ASP A 14 -5.88 4.96 11.11
CA ASP A 14 -5.86 3.87 10.14
C ASP A 14 -4.44 3.55 9.69
N ILE A 15 -3.65 4.58 9.39
CA ILE A 15 -2.25 4.45 8.96
C ILE A 15 -1.41 3.82 10.09
N GLU A 16 -1.62 4.24 11.34
CA GLU A 16 -0.92 3.67 12.48
C GLU A 16 -1.31 2.21 12.75
N ALA A 17 -2.61 1.89 12.66
CA ALA A 17 -3.11 0.54 12.84
C ALA A 17 -2.58 -0.42 11.77
N ALA A 18 -2.56 0.03 10.52
CA ALA A 18 -2.01 -0.71 9.39
C ALA A 18 -0.52 -1.00 9.58
N ARG A 19 0.26 0.01 9.97
CA ARG A 19 1.70 -0.14 10.26
C ARG A 19 1.95 -1.14 11.39
N LYS A 20 1.21 -1.06 12.49
CA LYS A 20 1.31 -2.02 13.62
C LYS A 20 0.98 -3.45 13.17
N SER A 21 0.05 -3.59 12.24
CA SER A 21 -0.39 -4.88 11.70
C SER A 21 0.49 -5.40 10.55
N LYS A 22 1.53 -4.65 10.15
CA LYS A 22 2.42 -4.96 9.01
C LYS A 22 1.65 -5.13 7.69
N ILE A 23 0.56 -4.39 7.53
CA ILE A 23 -0.22 -4.30 6.29
C ILE A 23 0.05 -2.94 5.63
N LYS A 24 -0.13 -2.89 4.31
CA LYS A 24 0.07 -1.65 3.55
C LYS A 24 -1.08 -0.68 3.83
N ALA A 25 -0.77 0.61 3.99
CA ALA A 25 -1.74 1.67 4.23
C ALA A 25 -1.90 2.58 3.02
N ILE A 26 -3.12 2.69 2.49
CA ILE A 26 -3.52 3.69 1.50
C ILE A 26 -4.33 4.76 2.22
N ALA A 27 -3.78 5.97 2.28
CA ALA A 27 -4.47 7.13 2.81
C ALA A 27 -5.26 7.84 1.70
N VAL A 28 -6.54 8.11 1.93
CA VAL A 28 -7.43 8.77 0.96
C VAL A 28 -7.72 10.20 1.38
N CYS A 29 -7.54 11.16 0.46
CA CYS A 29 -7.65 12.60 0.76
C CYS A 29 -9.04 13.19 0.48
N TRP A 30 -10.00 12.36 0.06
CA TRP A 30 -11.40 12.76 -0.14
C TRP A 30 -12.29 12.46 1.07
N GLY A 31 -11.70 12.07 2.20
CA GLY A 31 -12.39 11.81 3.46
C GLY A 31 -12.25 12.95 4.47
N PHE A 32 -12.17 12.62 5.75
CA PHE A 32 -12.24 13.51 6.89
C PHE A 32 -10.97 14.35 7.11
N ASN A 33 -9.77 13.76 6.95
CA ASN A 33 -8.51 14.48 7.17
C ASN A 33 -7.95 15.12 5.90
N PHE A 34 -7.21 16.21 6.10
CA PHE A 34 -6.45 16.86 5.05
C PHE A 34 -5.20 16.06 4.66
N ARG A 35 -4.82 16.19 3.39
CA ARG A 35 -3.66 15.52 2.79
C ARG A 35 -2.37 15.75 3.57
N GLU A 36 -2.15 16.95 4.07
CA GLU A 36 -0.95 17.36 4.79
C GLU A 36 -0.84 16.64 6.14
N ILE A 37 -1.96 16.36 6.78
CA ILE A 37 -2.03 15.60 8.03
C ILE A 37 -1.68 14.15 7.73
N LEU A 38 -2.34 13.54 6.74
CA LEU A 38 -2.12 12.14 6.35
C LEU A 38 -0.66 11.90 5.90
N ALA A 39 -0.07 12.82 5.13
CA ALA A 39 1.30 12.73 4.66
C ALA A 39 2.33 12.65 5.80
N LYS A 40 2.10 13.34 6.93
CA LYS A 40 2.98 13.30 8.11
C LYS A 40 3.08 11.90 8.72
N TYR A 41 2.04 11.09 8.57
CA TYR A 41 1.99 9.72 9.07
C TYR A 41 2.64 8.69 8.12
N LYS A 42 3.14 9.14 6.96
CA LYS A 42 3.88 8.34 5.97
C LYS A 42 3.14 7.05 5.57
N PRO A 43 1.93 7.16 4.99
CA PRO A 43 1.25 6.00 4.41
C PRO A 43 2.05 5.42 3.24
N ASP A 44 1.82 4.15 2.88
CA ASP A 44 2.45 3.54 1.69
C ASP A 44 2.01 4.27 0.41
N PHE A 45 0.74 4.70 0.37
CA PHE A 45 0.17 5.47 -0.73
C PHE A 45 -0.72 6.58 -0.19
N LEU A 46 -0.73 7.71 -0.88
CA LEU A 46 -1.57 8.87 -0.58
C LEU A 46 -2.27 9.28 -1.87
N ILE A 47 -3.59 9.15 -1.92
CA ILE A 47 -4.38 9.33 -3.14
C ILE A 47 -5.50 10.35 -2.95
N ASP A 48 -5.76 11.12 -4.00
CA ASP A 48 -6.70 12.24 -3.99
C ASP A 48 -8.06 11.87 -4.62
N ARG A 49 -8.13 10.79 -5.41
CA ARG A 49 -9.36 10.32 -6.07
C ARG A 49 -9.56 8.81 -5.95
N PRO A 50 -10.81 8.32 -5.80
CA PRO A 50 -11.12 6.89 -5.77
C PRO A 50 -10.61 6.11 -6.98
N SER A 51 -10.56 6.73 -8.16
CA SER A 51 -10.05 6.10 -9.39
C SER A 51 -8.60 5.64 -9.26
N GLN A 52 -7.78 6.35 -8.47
CA GLN A 52 -6.37 6.01 -8.26
C GLN A 52 -6.19 4.72 -7.45
N LEU A 53 -7.24 4.25 -6.75
CA LEU A 53 -7.19 2.99 -6.03
C LEU A 53 -6.91 1.81 -6.98
N LEU A 54 -7.48 1.85 -8.19
CA LEU A 54 -7.26 0.82 -9.21
C LEU A 54 -5.79 0.78 -9.65
N GLU A 55 -5.18 1.95 -9.87
CA GLU A 55 -3.77 2.09 -10.24
C GLU A 55 -2.87 1.51 -9.14
N VAL A 56 -3.15 1.83 -7.87
CA VAL A 56 -2.37 1.31 -6.73
C VAL A 56 -2.50 -0.22 -6.61
N VAL A 57 -3.70 -0.77 -6.76
CA VAL A 57 -3.91 -2.22 -6.68
C VAL A 57 -3.21 -2.95 -7.82
N GLN A 58 -3.31 -2.44 -9.06
CA GLN A 58 -2.62 -3.00 -10.22
C GLN A 58 -1.11 -3.00 -10.01
N HIS A 59 -0.53 -1.86 -9.58
CA HIS A 59 0.89 -1.75 -9.29
C HIS A 59 1.35 -2.75 -8.22
N LEU A 60 0.54 -2.97 -7.18
CA LEU A 60 0.87 -3.94 -6.14
C LEU A 60 0.85 -5.40 -6.62
N GLU A 61 -0.05 -5.76 -7.54
CA GLU A 61 -0.07 -7.10 -8.13
C GLU A 61 1.14 -7.33 -9.06
N GLU A 62 1.53 -6.33 -9.86
CA GLU A 62 2.72 -6.39 -10.72
C GLU A 62 4.01 -6.63 -9.92
N VAL A 63 4.22 -5.83 -8.85
CA VAL A 63 5.38 -5.97 -7.96
C VAL A 63 5.41 -7.34 -7.29
N ARG A 64 4.26 -7.95 -7.02
CA ARG A 64 4.16 -9.27 -6.41
C ARG A 64 4.50 -10.38 -7.40
N SER A 65 4.08 -10.26 -8.66
CA SER A 65 4.41 -11.21 -9.73
C SER A 65 5.94 -11.26 -9.98
N GLN A 66 6.59 -10.09 -10.01
CA GLN A 66 8.06 -10.02 -10.15
C GLN A 66 8.81 -10.64 -8.95
N LYS A 67 8.28 -10.48 -7.73
CA LYS A 67 8.88 -11.08 -6.52
C LYS A 67 8.67 -12.59 -6.41
N SER A 68 7.62 -13.15 -7.02
CA SER A 68 7.46 -14.61 -7.09
C SER A 68 8.47 -15.22 -8.06
N GLU A 69 8.65 -14.64 -9.25
CA GLU A 69 9.59 -15.12 -10.28
C GLU A 69 11.03 -15.21 -9.74
N VAL A 70 11.46 -14.17 -9.02
CA VAL A 70 12.80 -14.08 -8.41
C VAL A 70 12.98 -15.08 -7.25
N ARG A 71 11.91 -15.47 -6.56
CA ARG A 71 11.96 -16.46 -5.48
C ARG A 71 11.95 -17.91 -5.98
N SER A 72 11.36 -18.17 -7.14
CA SER A 72 11.38 -19.48 -7.81
C SER A 72 12.57 -19.67 -8.76
N GLY A 73 13.32 -18.60 -9.04
CA GLY A 73 14.55 -18.63 -9.84
C GLY A 73 15.67 -19.40 -9.15
N ILE A 74 15.89 -20.64 -9.59
CA ILE A 74 17.17 -21.36 -9.49
C ILE A 74 18.28 -20.37 -9.84
N LYS A 75 19.17 -20.12 -8.89
CA LYS A 75 20.38 -19.32 -9.09
C LYS A 75 21.36 -20.13 -9.95
N LEU A 76 21.13 -20.24 -11.26
CA LEU A 76 22.19 -20.72 -12.17
C LEU A 76 23.21 -19.59 -12.29
N THR A 77 24.31 -19.75 -11.55
CA THR A 77 25.49 -18.89 -11.66
C THR A 77 26.43 -19.60 -12.62
N TYR A 78 26.77 -18.96 -13.75
CA TYR A 78 27.93 -19.33 -14.57
C TYR A 78 29.18 -18.67 -13.99
#